data_AF-A0A6G1H494-F1
#
_entry.id   AF-A0A6G1H494-F1
#
_cell.length_a   1.000
_cell.length_b   1.000
_cell.length_c   1.000
_cell.angle_alpha   90.00
_cell.angle_beta   90.00
_cell.angle_gamma   90.00
#
_symmetry.space_group_name_H-M   'P 1'
#
loop_
_entity.id
_entity.type
_entity.pdbx_description
1 polymer ?
#
loop_
_entity_poly.entity_id
_entity_poly.type
_entity_poly.pdbx_seq_one_letter_code
_entity_poly.pdbx_strand_id
1 'polypeptide(L)'
;SLFAALSLAAPTELVERQTATSNDVTNGACKPVTFVFARGSTEGGNMGTIVGSGLCAAMKKNMPGAVACQGVGGAYKATLAANFEDAGTNAASIKEAVKVMNQAMTKCPQSKMVFGGYSQGSAVMLNAVQQLPQAQQDKMMAGVFYGYTKNKQNNGQLPGYPPANLKVFCRPDDGVCGGQLDVTAGHLAYSDDGS
;
A
#
# COMPACT_ATOMS: atom_id res chain seq x y z
N SER A 1 -43.30 -31.92 30.28
CA SER A 1 -42.56 -31.75 29.02
C SER A 1 -41.39 -30.82 29.26
N LEU A 2 -40.16 -31.32 29.13
CA LEU A 2 -38.92 -30.59 29.35
C LEU A 2 -38.35 -30.22 27.97
N PHE A 3 -38.28 -28.93 27.62
CA PHE A 3 -37.59 -28.48 26.41
C PHE A 3 -36.17 -28.06 26.77
N ALA A 4 -35.18 -28.83 26.31
CA ALA A 4 -33.77 -28.46 26.36
C ALA A 4 -33.44 -27.58 25.14
N ALA A 5 -33.05 -26.34 25.38
CA ALA A 5 -32.52 -25.45 24.35
C ALA A 5 -31.01 -25.69 24.21
N LEU A 6 -30.57 -26.23 23.07
CA LEU A 6 -29.16 -26.23 22.70
C LEU A 6 -28.81 -24.84 22.14
N SER A 7 -27.95 -24.08 22.83
CA SER A 7 -27.30 -22.92 22.24
C SER A 7 -26.12 -23.38 21.38
N LEU A 8 -26.22 -23.22 20.07
CA LEU A 8 -25.09 -23.32 19.16
C LEU A 8 -24.27 -22.02 19.28
N ALA A 9 -23.12 -22.08 19.97
CA ALA A 9 -22.14 -21.01 19.93
C ALA A 9 -21.44 -21.06 18.56
N ALA A 10 -21.65 -20.05 17.72
CA ALA A 10 -20.88 -19.88 16.49
C ALA A 10 -19.42 -19.57 16.84
N PRO A 11 -18.43 -20.13 16.13
CA PRO A 11 -17.03 -19.76 16.33
C PRO A 11 -16.86 -18.29 15.94
N THR A 12 -16.51 -17.45 16.90
CA THR A 12 -15.96 -16.13 16.64
C THR A 12 -14.59 -16.33 16.02
N GLU A 13 -14.50 -16.26 14.68
CA GLU A 13 -13.21 -16.02 14.04
C GLU A 13 -12.65 -14.71 14.61
N LEU A 14 -11.56 -14.82 15.36
CA LEU A 14 -10.81 -13.66 15.82
C LEU A 14 -10.28 -12.98 14.55
N VAL A 15 -10.98 -11.95 14.07
CA VAL A 15 -10.41 -11.00 13.13
C VAL A 15 -9.17 -10.45 13.81
N GLU A 16 -8.01 -10.92 13.38
CA GLU A 16 -6.72 -10.42 13.85
C GLU A 16 -6.78 -8.89 13.73
N ARG A 17 -6.57 -8.20 14.85
CA ARG A 17 -6.75 -6.76 14.94
C ARG A 17 -5.77 -6.12 13.96
N GLN A 18 -6.25 -5.73 12.78
CA GLN A 18 -5.40 -5.14 11.75
C GLN A 18 -4.82 -3.84 12.31
N THR A 19 -3.50 -3.83 12.49
CA THR A 19 -2.80 -2.64 12.96
C THR A 19 -2.56 -1.71 11.78
N ALA A 20 -2.78 -0.41 11.97
CA ALA A 20 -2.43 0.61 10.98
C ALA A 20 -0.90 0.77 10.77
N THR A 21 -0.11 -0.08 11.43
CA THR A 21 1.36 -0.07 11.41
C THR A 21 1.88 -1.47 11.14
N SER A 22 2.84 -1.59 10.22
CA SER A 22 3.62 -2.81 10.00
C SER A 22 5.10 -2.47 9.79
N ASN A 23 5.97 -3.24 10.46
CA ASN A 23 7.41 -3.01 10.51
C ASN A 23 8.18 -4.33 10.37
N ASP A 24 7.64 -5.32 9.65
CA ASP A 24 8.18 -6.68 9.59
C ASP A 24 9.64 -6.66 9.12
N VAL A 25 9.92 -5.91 8.05
CA VAL A 25 11.28 -5.72 7.50
C VAL A 25 12.20 -5.02 8.50
N THR A 26 11.73 -3.94 9.15
CA THR A 26 12.53 -3.21 10.13
C THR A 26 12.89 -4.09 11.32
N ASN A 27 11.96 -4.96 11.73
CA ASN A 27 12.12 -5.95 12.81
C ASN A 27 12.88 -7.21 12.38
N GLY A 28 13.35 -7.30 11.12
CA GLY A 28 14.19 -8.40 10.63
C GLY A 28 13.42 -9.64 10.15
N ALA A 29 12.09 -9.56 10.01
CA ALA A 29 11.29 -10.64 9.47
C ALA A 29 11.38 -10.67 7.93
N CYS A 30 12.40 -11.34 7.39
CA CYS A 30 12.50 -11.60 5.97
C CYS A 30 11.62 -12.79 5.56
N LYS A 31 10.85 -12.59 4.49
CA LYS A 31 9.89 -13.55 3.95
C LYS A 31 10.06 -13.68 2.43
N PRO A 32 9.58 -14.75 1.78
CA PRO A 32 9.62 -14.89 0.33
C PRO A 32 9.10 -13.67 -0.45
N VAL A 33 8.07 -12.99 0.08
CA VAL A 33 7.53 -11.73 -0.45
C VAL A 33 7.67 -10.62 0.58
N THR A 34 8.18 -9.47 0.15
CA THR A 34 8.19 -8.24 0.93
C THR A 34 7.29 -7.22 0.26
N PHE A 35 6.25 -6.80 0.98
CA PHE A 35 5.29 -5.80 0.55
C PHE A 35 5.59 -4.46 1.23
N VAL A 36 5.97 -3.45 0.45
CA VAL A 36 6.16 -2.07 0.94
C VAL A 36 4.96 -1.23 0.56
N PHE A 37 4.37 -0.52 1.51
CA PHE A 37 3.14 0.25 1.26
C PHE A 37 3.22 1.69 1.76
N ALA A 38 2.70 2.63 0.97
CA ALA A 38 2.50 4.02 1.37
C ALA A 38 1.00 4.32 1.51
N ARG A 39 0.60 4.69 2.73
CA ARG A 39 -0.80 5.02 3.09
C ARG A 39 -1.32 6.30 2.42
N GLY A 40 -2.61 6.56 2.51
CA GLY A 40 -3.24 7.81 2.07
C GLY A 40 -3.05 8.96 3.06
N SER A 41 -3.40 10.17 2.64
CA SER A 41 -3.33 11.35 3.49
C SER A 41 -4.19 11.19 4.76
N THR A 42 -3.70 11.73 5.87
CA THR A 42 -4.35 11.72 7.20
C THR A 42 -4.50 10.34 7.86
N GLU A 43 -4.19 9.24 7.17
CA GLU A 43 -4.28 7.92 7.77
C GLU A 43 -3.27 7.75 8.91
N GLY A 44 -3.66 6.97 9.93
CA GLY A 44 -2.80 6.64 11.06
C GLY A 44 -1.72 5.61 10.72
N GLY A 45 -0.71 5.51 11.59
CA GLY A 45 0.38 4.53 11.44
C GLY A 45 1.22 4.72 10.17
N ASN A 46 1.70 3.61 9.60
CA ASN A 46 2.49 3.62 8.35
C ASN A 46 1.86 2.79 7.21
N MET A 47 0.82 2.00 7.51
CA MET A 47 0.03 1.25 6.53
C MET A 47 -1.33 1.90 6.25
N GLY A 48 -1.83 2.73 7.17
CA GLY A 48 -3.22 3.21 7.11
C GLY A 48 -4.22 2.10 7.42
N THR A 49 -5.51 2.40 7.25
CA THR A 49 -6.62 1.50 7.60
C THR A 49 -7.56 1.22 6.45
N ILE A 50 -7.57 2.04 5.39
CA ILE A 50 -8.47 1.83 4.25
C ILE A 50 -7.97 0.70 3.35
N VAL A 51 -6.70 0.77 2.93
CA VAL A 51 -6.12 -0.20 1.98
C VAL A 51 -4.98 -0.99 2.60
N GLY A 52 -3.96 -0.32 3.13
CA GLY A 52 -2.67 -0.98 3.39
C GLY A 52 -2.72 -2.11 4.40
N SER A 53 -3.38 -1.91 5.54
CA SER A 53 -3.50 -2.96 6.57
C SER A 53 -4.35 -4.13 6.07
N GLY A 54 -5.46 -3.85 5.39
CA GLY A 54 -6.35 -4.84 4.80
C GLY A 54 -5.65 -5.70 3.77
N LEU A 55 -5.01 -5.06 2.80
CA LEU A 55 -4.26 -5.72 1.73
C LEU A 55 -3.08 -6.55 2.29
N CYS A 56 -2.36 -6.05 3.28
CA CYS A 56 -1.32 -6.83 3.94
C CYS A 56 -1.88 -8.10 4.60
N ALA A 57 -3.00 -7.99 5.32
CA ALA A 57 -3.65 -9.12 5.97
C ALA A 57 -4.14 -10.14 4.93
N ALA A 58 -4.73 -9.66 3.84
CA ALA A 58 -5.17 -10.48 2.71
C ALA A 58 -4.01 -11.27 2.08
N MET A 59 -2.89 -10.61 1.80
CA MET A 59 -1.69 -11.25 1.28
C MET A 59 -1.17 -12.32 2.24
N LYS A 60 -1.13 -12.03 3.55
CA LYS A 60 -0.71 -13.00 4.58
C LYS A 60 -1.67 -14.19 4.68
N LYS A 61 -2.98 -13.97 4.54
CA LYS A 61 -4.01 -15.02 4.52
C LYS A 61 -3.88 -15.92 3.29
N ASN A 62 -3.67 -15.32 2.11
CA ASN A 62 -3.55 -16.04 0.85
C ASN A 62 -2.20 -16.73 0.67
N MET A 63 -1.16 -16.25 1.37
CA MET A 63 0.19 -16.83 1.35
C MET A 63 0.72 -17.00 2.78
N PRO A 64 0.17 -17.96 3.57
CA PRO A 64 0.51 -18.13 4.96
C PRO A 64 2.02 -18.26 5.19
N GLY A 65 2.54 -17.42 6.08
CA GLY A 65 3.96 -17.42 6.46
C GLY A 65 4.94 -16.90 5.41
N ALA A 66 4.47 -16.45 4.24
CA ALA A 66 5.31 -16.07 3.11
C ALA A 66 5.43 -14.56 2.84
N VAL A 67 4.68 -13.72 3.58
CA VAL A 67 4.59 -12.28 3.34
C VAL A 67 5.08 -11.48 4.55
N ALA A 68 6.01 -10.57 4.32
CA ALA A 68 6.40 -9.50 5.24
C ALA A 68 5.84 -8.17 4.73
N CYS A 69 5.25 -7.36 5.62
CA CYS A 69 4.75 -6.04 5.28
C CYS A 69 5.60 -4.94 5.93
N GLN A 70 5.79 -3.83 5.23
CA GLN A 70 6.49 -2.66 5.73
C GLN A 70 5.81 -1.40 5.23
N GLY A 71 5.29 -0.61 6.16
CA GLY A 71 4.74 0.70 5.82
C GLY A 71 5.82 1.76 5.67
N VAL A 72 5.62 2.71 4.76
CA VAL A 72 6.43 3.92 4.66
C VAL A 72 5.98 4.87 5.76
N GLY A 73 6.79 4.95 6.82
CA GLY A 73 6.58 5.83 7.97
C GLY A 73 7.56 7.00 7.98
N GLY A 74 8.21 7.25 9.12
CA GLY A 74 9.35 8.17 9.20
C GLY A 74 9.01 9.59 8.76
N ALA A 75 9.72 10.10 7.76
CA ALA A 75 9.47 11.42 7.18
C ALA A 75 8.21 11.49 6.31
N TYR A 76 7.62 10.35 5.92
CA TYR A 76 6.31 10.34 5.26
C TYR A 76 5.17 10.54 6.28
N LYS A 77 4.81 11.81 6.49
CA LYS A 77 3.76 12.21 7.45
C LYS A 77 2.35 12.15 6.90
N ALA A 78 2.16 11.88 5.60
CA ALA A 78 0.87 11.82 4.94
C ALA A 78 0.00 13.08 5.13
N THR A 79 0.61 14.27 5.04
CA THR A 79 -0.10 15.54 5.21
C THR A 79 -0.94 15.89 3.98
N LEU A 80 -2.11 16.49 4.16
CA LEU A 80 -2.94 16.93 3.03
C LEU A 80 -2.22 17.95 2.14
N ALA A 81 -1.50 18.90 2.76
CA ALA A 81 -0.79 19.97 2.05
C ALA A 81 0.20 19.45 1.00
N ALA A 82 0.86 18.31 1.26
CA ALA A 82 1.84 17.75 0.33
C ALA A 82 1.22 17.27 -1.00
N ASN A 83 -0.11 17.06 -1.08
CA ASN A 83 -0.76 16.71 -2.34
C ASN A 83 -0.73 17.84 -3.37
N PHE A 84 -0.62 19.09 -2.93
CA PHE A 84 -0.60 20.26 -3.80
C PHE A 84 0.76 20.50 -4.46
N GLU A 85 1.78 19.74 -4.09
CA GLU A 85 3.09 19.80 -4.74
C GLU A 85 3.06 19.09 -6.10
N ASP A 86 3.96 19.49 -7.01
CA ASP A 86 3.98 19.00 -8.40
C ASP A 86 4.06 17.47 -8.49
N ALA A 87 4.84 16.85 -7.60
CA ALA A 87 5.01 15.41 -7.53
C ALA A 87 3.79 14.68 -6.92
N GLY A 88 2.79 15.41 -6.39
CA GLY A 88 1.65 14.87 -5.64
C GLY A 88 1.98 14.47 -4.19
N THR A 89 3.20 14.78 -3.74
CA THR A 89 3.72 14.58 -2.40
C THR A 89 5.00 15.41 -2.25
N ASN A 90 5.51 15.55 -1.02
CA ASN A 90 6.77 16.25 -0.76
C ASN A 90 8.02 15.38 -0.94
N ALA A 91 9.15 16.03 -1.20
CA ALA A 91 10.45 15.39 -1.41
C ALA A 91 10.92 14.52 -0.23
N ALA A 92 10.61 14.92 1.01
CA ALA A 92 10.97 14.14 2.20
C ALA A 92 10.26 12.78 2.24
N SER A 93 9.01 12.73 1.80
CA SER A 93 8.21 11.51 1.72
C SER A 93 8.74 10.56 0.64
N ILE A 94 9.13 11.11 -0.51
CA ILE A 94 9.76 10.34 -1.60
C ILE A 94 11.09 9.74 -1.12
N LYS A 95 11.94 10.56 -0.49
CA LYS A 95 13.22 10.10 0.06
C LYS A 95 13.05 9.01 1.11
N GLU A 96 12.05 9.10 1.98
CA GLU A 96 11.78 8.07 2.98
C GLU A 96 11.29 6.77 2.33
N ALA A 97 10.44 6.84 1.31
CA ALA A 97 10.03 5.64 0.56
C ALA A 97 11.21 4.96 -0.14
N VAL A 98 12.08 5.72 -0.81
CA VAL A 98 13.33 5.20 -1.40
C VAL A 98 14.21 4.52 -0.35
N LYS A 99 14.37 5.16 0.82
CA LYS A 99 15.12 4.58 1.96
C LYS A 99 14.49 3.27 2.45
N VAL A 100 13.17 3.22 2.61
CA VAL A 100 12.45 2.01 3.07
C VAL A 100 12.58 0.88 2.05
N MET A 101 12.42 1.17 0.75
CA MET A 101 12.61 0.17 -0.32
C MET A 101 14.04 -0.36 -0.34
N ASN A 102 15.04 0.53 -0.27
CA ASN A 102 16.44 0.13 -0.17
C ASN A 102 16.71 -0.74 1.06
N GLN A 103 16.19 -0.33 2.22
CA GLN A 103 16.31 -1.11 3.45
C GLN A 103 15.72 -2.52 3.29
N ALA A 104 14.56 -2.65 2.64
CA ALA A 104 13.95 -3.94 2.38
C ALA A 104 14.80 -4.81 1.46
N MET A 105 15.31 -4.26 0.36
CA MET A 105 16.18 -4.98 -0.57
C MET A 105 17.53 -5.37 0.06
N THR A 106 18.08 -4.55 0.96
CA THR A 106 19.33 -4.83 1.66
C THR A 106 19.15 -5.86 2.77
N LYS A 107 18.12 -5.72 3.61
CA LYS A 107 17.87 -6.64 4.73
C LYS A 107 17.38 -7.99 4.25
N CYS A 108 16.57 -8.01 3.19
CA CYS A 108 15.94 -9.22 2.68
C CYS A 108 16.25 -9.41 1.18
N PRO A 109 17.52 -9.67 0.81
CA PRO A 109 17.96 -9.67 -0.58
C PRO A 109 17.37 -10.82 -1.43
N GLN A 110 16.82 -11.84 -0.78
CA GLN A 110 16.16 -12.99 -1.42
C GLN A 110 14.64 -12.80 -1.58
N SER A 111 14.07 -11.76 -0.97
CA SER A 111 12.63 -11.49 -1.08
C SER A 111 12.30 -10.96 -2.48
N LYS A 112 11.18 -11.43 -3.02
CA LYS A 112 10.51 -10.77 -4.14
C LYS A 112 9.86 -9.49 -3.61
N MET A 113 10.18 -8.35 -4.22
CA MET A 113 9.64 -7.06 -3.79
C MET A 113 8.30 -6.80 -4.48
N VAL A 114 7.31 -6.38 -3.71
CA VAL A 114 6.03 -5.85 -4.19
C VAL A 114 5.81 -4.50 -3.51
N PHE A 115 5.24 -3.54 -4.22
CA PHE A 115 4.93 -2.23 -3.65
C PHE A 115 3.48 -1.84 -3.87
N GLY A 116 2.97 -0.94 -3.03
CA GLY A 116 1.68 -0.34 -3.27
C GLY A 116 1.50 1.02 -2.62
N GLY A 117 0.51 1.76 -3.09
CA GLY A 117 0.19 3.07 -2.55
C GLY A 117 -1.27 3.42 -2.73
N TYR A 118 -1.83 4.12 -1.75
CA TYR A 118 -3.21 4.61 -1.79
C TYR A 118 -3.24 6.14 -1.74
N SER A 119 -4.05 6.78 -2.59
CA SER A 119 -4.20 8.25 -2.63
C SER A 119 -2.83 8.94 -2.77
N GLN A 120 -2.45 9.86 -1.87
CA GLN A 120 -1.09 10.43 -1.83
C GLN A 120 0.04 9.39 -1.84
N GLY A 121 -0.14 8.26 -1.17
CA GLY A 121 0.84 7.19 -1.13
C GLY A 121 1.16 6.60 -2.50
N SER A 122 0.20 6.64 -3.44
CA SER A 122 0.47 6.25 -4.83
C SER A 122 1.46 7.21 -5.52
N ALA A 123 1.38 8.51 -5.24
CA ALA A 123 2.37 9.49 -5.70
C ALA A 123 3.73 9.30 -5.01
N VAL A 124 3.75 8.96 -3.72
CA VAL A 124 4.99 8.62 -3.01
C VAL A 124 5.70 7.46 -3.70
N MET A 125 4.99 6.36 -3.96
CA MET A 125 5.56 5.16 -4.59
C MET A 125 5.94 5.38 -6.05
N LEU A 126 5.11 6.09 -6.82
CA LEU A 126 5.39 6.50 -8.19
C LEU A 126 6.78 7.17 -8.30
N ASN A 127 7.03 8.16 -7.46
CA ASN A 127 8.27 8.93 -7.49
C ASN A 127 9.43 8.13 -6.90
N ALA A 128 9.19 7.34 -5.85
CA ALA A 128 10.24 6.54 -5.23
C ALA A 128 10.78 5.47 -6.19
N VAL A 129 9.90 4.75 -6.89
CA VAL A 129 10.29 3.74 -7.87
C VAL A 129 11.15 4.32 -8.99
N GLN A 130 10.77 5.48 -9.52
CA GLN A 130 11.53 6.17 -10.59
C GLN A 130 12.92 6.64 -10.14
N GLN A 131 13.15 6.84 -8.83
CA GLN A 131 14.46 7.20 -8.29
C GLN A 131 15.36 5.99 -8.00
N LEU A 132 14.85 4.77 -8.10
CA LEU A 132 15.67 3.57 -7.92
C LEU A 132 16.50 3.28 -9.19
N PRO A 133 17.75 2.85 -9.04
CA PRO A 133 18.51 2.21 -10.13
C PRO A 133 17.71 1.09 -10.81
N GLN A 134 17.90 0.91 -12.13
CA GLN A 134 17.18 -0.11 -12.90
C GLN A 134 17.29 -1.51 -12.27
N ALA A 135 18.48 -1.91 -11.82
CA ALA A 135 18.69 -3.21 -11.18
C ALA A 135 17.87 -3.42 -9.88
N GLN A 136 17.44 -2.34 -9.22
CA GLN A 136 16.52 -2.40 -8.10
C GLN A 136 15.06 -2.41 -8.56
N GLN A 137 14.74 -1.66 -9.62
CA GLN A 137 13.41 -1.72 -10.23
C GLN A 137 13.09 -3.13 -10.73
N ASP A 138 14.06 -3.82 -11.31
CA ASP A 138 13.93 -5.20 -11.83
C ASP A 138 13.63 -6.23 -10.73
N LYS A 139 13.92 -5.91 -9.45
CA LYS A 139 13.56 -6.76 -8.29
C LYS A 139 12.11 -6.60 -7.85
N MET A 140 11.43 -5.55 -8.32
CA MET A 140 10.03 -5.29 -7.99
C MET A 140 9.13 -6.05 -8.97
N MET A 141 8.51 -7.11 -8.47
CA MET A 141 7.70 -8.03 -9.25
C MET A 141 6.34 -7.45 -9.63
N ALA A 142 5.77 -6.63 -8.74
CA ALA A 142 4.46 -6.03 -8.95
C ALA A 142 4.30 -4.73 -8.15
N GLY A 143 3.47 -3.85 -8.69
CA GLY A 143 3.00 -2.63 -8.06
C GLY A 143 1.47 -2.57 -8.06
N VAL A 144 0.88 -1.97 -7.02
CA VAL A 144 -0.55 -1.68 -6.99
C VAL A 144 -0.86 -0.28 -6.49
N PHE A 145 -1.65 0.48 -7.25
CA PHE A 145 -2.13 1.81 -6.84
C PHE A 145 -3.64 1.86 -6.71
N TYR A 146 -4.11 2.42 -5.60
CA TYR A 146 -5.52 2.69 -5.32
C TYR A 146 -5.75 4.19 -5.28
N GLY A 147 -6.75 4.71 -6.00
CA GLY A 147 -7.01 6.14 -6.05
C GLY A 147 -5.78 6.92 -6.52
N TYR A 148 -5.20 6.51 -7.66
CA TYR A 148 -3.91 6.99 -8.13
C TYR A 148 -3.98 8.50 -8.49
N THR A 149 -3.40 9.36 -7.65
CA THR A 149 -3.50 10.84 -7.78
C THR A 149 -2.85 11.42 -9.02
N LYS A 150 -1.95 10.65 -9.65
CA LYS A 150 -1.31 10.99 -10.93
C LYS A 150 -1.81 10.11 -12.08
N ASN A 151 -2.96 9.44 -11.92
CA ASN A 151 -3.54 8.56 -12.92
C ASN A 151 -3.75 9.26 -14.26
N LYS A 152 -4.49 10.37 -14.28
CA LYS A 152 -4.74 11.11 -15.53
C LYS A 152 -3.47 11.67 -16.14
N GLN A 153 -2.55 12.15 -15.31
CA GLN A 153 -1.29 12.78 -15.70
C GLN A 153 -0.33 11.77 -16.34
N ASN A 154 -0.40 10.51 -15.91
CA ASN A 154 0.46 9.42 -16.41
C ASN A 154 -0.29 8.36 -17.21
N ASN A 155 -1.52 8.65 -17.66
CA ASN A 155 -2.36 7.71 -18.41
C ASN A 155 -2.52 6.32 -17.74
N GLY A 156 -2.61 6.29 -16.41
CA GLY A 156 -2.73 5.06 -15.62
C GLY A 156 -1.46 4.22 -15.55
N GLN A 157 -0.30 4.79 -15.89
CA GLN A 157 0.97 4.09 -15.90
C GLN A 157 1.93 4.62 -14.83
N LEU A 158 2.95 3.82 -14.53
CA LEU A 158 4.16 4.26 -13.85
C LEU A 158 5.27 4.35 -14.90
N PRO A 159 5.69 5.56 -15.32
CA PRO A 159 6.73 5.70 -16.33
C PRO A 159 8.02 4.98 -15.93
N GLY A 160 8.59 4.20 -16.86
CA GLY A 160 9.80 3.41 -16.62
C GLY A 160 9.57 2.03 -15.98
N TYR A 161 8.33 1.66 -15.65
CA TYR A 161 8.00 0.35 -15.08
C TYR A 161 7.05 -0.45 -15.98
N PRO A 162 7.21 -1.78 -16.09
CA PRO A 162 6.41 -2.59 -17.00
C PRO A 162 4.91 -2.46 -16.70
N PRO A 163 4.07 -2.02 -17.67
CA PRO A 163 2.63 -1.85 -17.43
C PRO A 163 1.94 -3.15 -17.00
N ALA A 164 2.41 -4.30 -17.47
CA ALA A 164 1.89 -5.61 -17.08
C ALA A 164 2.10 -5.94 -15.59
N ASN A 165 3.05 -5.27 -14.93
CA ASN A 165 3.37 -5.48 -13.52
C ASN A 165 2.73 -4.41 -12.60
N LEU A 166 2.02 -3.43 -13.15
CA LEU A 166 1.31 -2.42 -12.38
C LEU A 166 -0.19 -2.61 -12.49
N LYS A 167 -0.86 -2.77 -11.35
CA LYS A 167 -2.31 -2.72 -11.27
C LYS A 167 -2.75 -1.37 -10.71
N VAL A 168 -3.58 -0.64 -11.46
CA VAL A 168 -4.23 0.58 -10.97
C VAL A 168 -5.71 0.30 -10.73
N PHE A 169 -6.18 0.64 -9.54
CA PHE A 169 -7.58 0.68 -9.15
C PHE A 169 -8.01 2.15 -9.05
N CYS A 170 -8.90 2.53 -9.96
CA CYS A 170 -9.56 3.82 -9.98
C CYS A 170 -11.06 3.57 -10.14
N ARG A 171 -11.84 3.84 -9.10
CA ARG A 171 -13.29 3.70 -9.17
C ARG A 171 -13.88 4.80 -10.07
N PRO A 172 -14.97 4.53 -10.81
CA PRO A 172 -15.56 5.53 -11.72
C PRO A 172 -15.95 6.84 -11.05
N ASP A 173 -16.32 6.77 -9.77
CA ASP A 173 -16.72 7.90 -8.94
C ASP A 173 -15.56 8.50 -8.12
N ASP A 174 -14.31 8.06 -8.30
CA ASP A 174 -13.13 8.65 -7.66
C ASP A 174 -12.62 9.87 -8.43
N GLY A 175 -12.94 11.07 -7.91
CA GLY A 175 -12.51 12.36 -8.47
C GLY A 175 -10.99 12.55 -8.53
N VAL A 176 -10.24 11.88 -7.64
CA VAL A 176 -8.78 11.98 -7.56
C VAL A 176 -8.09 11.36 -8.78
N CYS A 177 -8.61 10.23 -9.26
CA CYS A 177 -8.12 9.59 -10.48
C CYS A 177 -8.34 10.44 -11.74
N GLY A 178 -9.31 11.37 -11.70
CA GLY A 178 -9.61 12.34 -12.75
C GLY A 178 -8.64 13.53 -12.82
N GLY A 179 -7.58 13.53 -12.01
CA GLY A 179 -6.55 14.57 -11.99
C GLY A 179 -6.90 15.80 -11.14
N GLN A 180 -7.97 15.72 -10.34
CA GLN A 180 -8.33 16.72 -9.34
C GLN A 180 -7.91 16.22 -7.96
N LEU A 181 -7.88 17.09 -6.95
CA LEU A 181 -7.82 16.65 -5.54
C LEU A 181 -9.23 16.61 -4.94
N ASP A 182 -10.13 15.91 -5.64
CA ASP A 182 -11.54 15.79 -5.28
C ASP A 182 -11.80 14.44 -4.59
N VAL A 183 -11.88 14.47 -3.25
CA VAL A 183 -12.05 13.28 -2.42
C VAL A 183 -13.54 12.93 -2.32
N THR A 184 -13.96 12.00 -3.17
CA THR A 184 -15.34 11.50 -3.25
C THR A 184 -15.56 10.26 -2.39
N ALA A 185 -16.82 9.78 -2.33
CA ALA A 185 -17.14 8.50 -1.66
C ALA A 185 -16.37 7.33 -2.29
N GLY A 186 -16.26 7.29 -3.62
CA GLY A 186 -15.44 6.32 -4.35
C GLY A 186 -13.99 6.31 -3.90
N HIS A 187 -13.40 7.48 -3.65
CA HIS A 187 -12.02 7.57 -3.18
C HIS A 187 -11.79 6.86 -1.84
N LEU A 188 -12.83 6.71 -1.00
CA LEU A 188 -12.75 6.11 0.32
C LEU A 188 -13.18 4.63 0.34
N ALA A 189 -13.60 4.07 -0.79
CA ALA A 189 -14.27 2.77 -0.88
C ALA A 189 -13.40 1.63 -1.42
N TYR A 190 -12.07 1.76 -1.35
CA TYR A 190 -11.13 0.74 -1.86
C TYR A 190 -10.91 -0.46 -0.94
N SER A 191 -11.49 -0.48 0.27
CA SER A 191 -11.28 -1.58 1.22
C SER A 191 -11.76 -2.94 0.73
N ASP A 192 -12.68 -2.97 -0.24
CA ASP A 192 -13.21 -4.19 -0.86
C ASP A 192 -12.60 -4.48 -2.25
N ASP A 193 -11.71 -3.61 -2.73
CA ASP A 193 -11.08 -3.74 -4.04
C ASP A 193 -9.75 -4.49 -3.91
N GLY A 194 -9.72 -5.79 -4.26
CA GLY A 194 -8.48 -6.57 -4.32
C GLY A 194 -7.82 -6.88 -2.98
N SER A 195 -8.60 -6.87 -1.89
CA SER A 195 -8.27 -7.24 -0.51
C SER A 195 -8.76 -8.63 -0.11
#